data_AF-A0A6L8V7K7-F1
#
_entry.id   AF-A0A6L8V7K7-F1
#
_cell.length_a   1.000
_cell.length_b   1.000
_cell.length_c   1.000
_cell.angle_alpha   90.00
_cell.angle_beta   90.00
_cell.angle_gamma   90.00
#
_symmetry.space_group_name_H-M   'P 1'
#
loop_
_entity.id
_entity.type
_entity.pdbx_description
1 polymer ?
#
loop_
_entity_poly.entity_id
_entity_poly.type
_entity_poly.pdbx_seq_one_letter_code
_entity_poly.pdbx_strand_id
1 'polypeptide(L)'
;MFISSRNSSWKRRTYMQDRTDPRIIRTKMLLRNALIDLIDEKGFEGTTIRDLMQKAGLNRGTFYLHYRDKYDLLEQSKEDMLNNILKIVKNIDPIQIMNYASRNEPHPIFLKLFDFFTLHAVFFKVLLGSKGDPAYPGQVKQIMEKHLYEKLSLLQSEHIPTPREYAISYLASANLGMIQHWLESGMQLSPREMALLLTRMTTFGPLQTFGLKGKDIVDQPTRVT
;
A
#
# COMPACT_ATOMS: atom_id res chain seq x y z
N MET A 1 -32.12 -37.31 53.44
CA MET A 1 -30.69 -37.11 53.10
C MET A 1 -30.62 -36.12 51.95
N PHE A 2 -29.98 -34.97 52.17
CA PHE A 2 -29.61 -33.94 51.18
C PHE A 2 -28.81 -34.58 50.01
N ILE A 3 -28.73 -34.05 48.78
CA ILE A 3 -28.11 -32.79 48.35
C ILE A 3 -28.52 -32.44 46.89
N SER A 4 -28.90 -31.17 46.71
CA SER A 4 -28.61 -30.20 45.63
C SER A 4 -28.54 -30.54 44.13
N SER A 5 -29.28 -29.68 43.40
CA SER A 5 -29.06 -29.15 42.05
C SER A 5 -27.61 -28.93 41.58
N ARG A 6 -27.41 -28.97 40.24
CA ARG A 6 -26.88 -27.88 39.38
C ARG A 6 -26.70 -28.39 37.94
N ASN A 7 -27.46 -27.86 36.99
CA ASN A 7 -27.05 -26.80 36.06
C ASN A 7 -26.08 -27.30 34.96
N SER A 8 -26.60 -27.52 33.76
CA SER A 8 -25.79 -27.74 32.54
C SER A 8 -26.28 -26.82 31.41
N SER A 9 -26.24 -25.51 31.67
CA SER A 9 -26.51 -24.44 30.70
C SER A 9 -25.26 -23.95 29.97
N TRP A 10 -24.25 -24.80 29.78
CA TRP A 10 -22.94 -24.39 29.25
C TRP A 10 -22.56 -25.10 27.95
N LYS A 11 -23.37 -24.95 26.88
CA LYS A 11 -22.94 -25.25 25.50
C LYS A 11 -23.44 -24.23 24.47
N ARG A 12 -23.58 -22.95 24.83
CA ARG A 12 -23.77 -21.85 23.87
C ARG A 12 -23.02 -20.59 24.28
N ARG A 13 -21.76 -20.51 23.87
CA ARG A 13 -21.04 -19.25 23.56
C ARG A 13 -20.10 -19.56 22.38
N THR A 14 -20.64 -19.85 21.21
CA THR A 14 -20.65 -18.93 20.06
C THR A 14 -19.40 -18.05 19.95
N TYR A 15 -18.57 -18.40 18.96
CA TYR A 15 -17.64 -17.55 18.23
C TYR A 15 -17.95 -16.05 18.37
N MET A 16 -17.16 -15.33 19.17
CA MET A 16 -17.04 -13.88 19.02
C MET A 16 -16.12 -13.63 17.83
N GLN A 17 -16.72 -13.51 16.64
CA GLN A 17 -16.09 -12.78 15.55
C GLN A 17 -15.82 -11.37 16.05
N ASP A 18 -14.54 -10.98 16.04
CA ASP A 18 -14.09 -9.60 16.14
C ASP A 18 -14.72 -8.77 15.01
N ARG A 19 -15.93 -8.26 15.26
CA ARG A 19 -16.63 -7.31 14.40
C ARG A 19 -16.55 -5.97 15.10
N THR A 20 -15.51 -5.21 14.81
CA THR A 20 -15.42 -3.79 15.18
C THR A 20 -16.72 -3.09 14.80
N ASP A 21 -17.32 -2.33 15.72
CA ASP A 21 -18.61 -1.65 15.48
C ASP A 21 -18.52 -0.79 14.21
N PRO A 22 -19.43 -0.94 13.22
CA PRO A 22 -19.44 -0.15 11.99
C PRO A 22 -19.38 1.36 12.22
N ARG A 23 -19.88 1.85 13.36
CA ARG A 23 -19.80 3.26 13.76
C ARG A 23 -18.36 3.70 14.01
N ILE A 24 -17.53 2.86 14.63
CA ILE A 24 -16.11 3.15 14.85
C ILE A 24 -15.39 3.27 13.51
N ILE A 25 -15.64 2.33 12.59
CA ILE A 25 -15.04 2.34 11.24
C ILE A 25 -15.43 3.63 10.49
N ARG A 26 -16.71 3.99 10.52
CA ARG A 26 -17.20 5.22 9.89
C ARG A 26 -16.56 6.46 10.49
N THR A 27 -16.48 6.56 11.82
CA THR A 27 -15.86 7.69 12.50
C THR A 27 -14.38 7.82 12.13
N LYS A 28 -13.61 6.73 12.18
CA LYS A 28 -12.20 6.72 11.77
C LYS A 28 -12.03 7.19 10.33
N MET A 29 -12.89 6.73 9.41
CA MET A 29 -12.86 7.14 8.01
C MET A 29 -13.14 8.64 7.83
N LEU A 30 -14.18 9.17 8.50
CA LEU A 30 -14.51 10.60 8.45
C LEU A 30 -13.36 11.47 8.96
N LEU A 31 -12.76 11.08 10.09
CA LEU A 31 -11.63 11.80 10.68
C LEU A 31 -10.39 11.77 9.81
N ARG A 32 -10.07 10.62 9.21
CA ARG A 32 -8.94 10.49 8.28
C ARG A 32 -9.14 11.34 7.04
N ASN A 33 -10.31 11.32 6.43
CA ASN A 33 -10.59 12.14 5.24
C ASN A 33 -10.49 13.63 5.58
N ALA A 34 -11.09 14.06 6.70
CA ALA A 34 -10.97 15.44 7.17
C ALA A 34 -9.51 15.84 7.41
N LEU A 35 -8.69 14.96 7.99
CA LEU A 35 -7.27 15.21 8.20
C LEU A 35 -6.53 15.43 6.88
N ILE A 36 -6.67 14.50 5.94
CA ILE A 36 -5.94 14.58 4.66
C ILE A 36 -6.31 15.82 3.87
N ASP A 37 -7.61 16.13 3.79
CA ASP A 37 -8.07 17.33 3.09
C ASP A 37 -7.50 18.61 3.73
N LEU A 38 -7.46 18.69 5.08
CA LEU A 38 -6.87 19.84 5.78
C LEU A 38 -5.35 19.93 5.61
N ILE A 39 -4.66 18.79 5.53
CA ILE A 39 -3.22 18.76 5.22
C ILE A 39 -2.97 19.34 3.82
N ASP A 40 -3.79 18.98 2.83
CA ASP A 40 -3.62 19.51 1.46
C ASP A 40 -3.94 21.01 1.38
N GLU A 41 -4.96 21.45 2.10
CA GLU A 41 -5.41 22.85 2.14
C GLU A 41 -4.42 23.79 2.85
N LYS A 42 -3.89 23.40 4.02
CA LYS A 42 -3.12 24.32 4.90
C LYS A 42 -1.97 23.67 5.67
N GLY A 43 -1.58 22.45 5.28
CA GLY A 43 -0.51 21.70 5.92
C GLY A 43 -0.90 21.07 7.26
N PHE A 44 -0.11 20.07 7.66
CA PHE A 44 -0.35 19.32 8.89
C PHE A 44 -0.21 20.20 10.15
N GLU A 45 0.77 21.11 10.18
CA GLU A 45 0.97 21.98 11.33
C GLU A 45 -0.17 23.00 11.51
N GLY A 46 -0.71 23.54 10.42
CA GLY A 46 -1.87 24.44 10.42
C GLY A 46 -3.21 23.77 10.77
N THR A 47 -3.24 22.43 10.89
CA THR A 47 -4.44 21.66 11.21
C THR A 47 -4.65 21.54 12.72
N THR A 48 -5.87 21.87 13.19
CA THR A 48 -6.26 21.74 14.60
C THR A 48 -7.37 20.72 14.81
N ILE A 49 -7.53 20.23 16.04
CA ILE A 49 -8.65 19.33 16.41
C ILE A 49 -10.00 19.99 16.15
N ARG A 50 -10.12 21.32 16.31
CA ARG A 50 -11.37 22.03 16.01
C ARG A 50 -11.72 21.94 14.54
N ASP A 51 -10.75 22.13 13.66
CA ASP A 51 -10.97 22.07 12.21
C ASP A 51 -11.33 20.65 11.77
N LEU A 52 -10.64 19.64 12.34
CA LEU A 52 -10.96 18.23 12.11
C LEU A 52 -12.41 17.92 12.48
N MET A 53 -12.88 18.41 13.63
CA MET A 53 -14.24 18.20 14.11
C MET A 53 -15.28 18.89 13.24
N GLN A 54 -15.02 20.14 12.89
CA GLN A 54 -15.89 20.91 12.02
C GLN A 54 -16.02 20.23 10.64
N LYS A 55 -14.90 19.83 10.04
CA LYS A 55 -14.90 19.22 8.70
C LYS A 55 -15.47 17.81 8.68
N ALA A 56 -15.22 17.01 9.72
CA ALA A 56 -15.79 15.67 9.84
C ALA A 56 -17.27 15.67 10.28
N GLY A 57 -17.80 16.81 10.76
CA GLY A 57 -19.15 16.90 11.31
C GLY A 57 -19.31 16.13 12.63
N LEU A 58 -18.26 16.12 13.48
CA LEU A 58 -18.20 15.34 14.71
C LEU A 58 -17.96 16.23 15.93
N ASN A 59 -18.36 15.74 17.10
CA ASN A 59 -18.09 16.42 18.38
C ASN A 59 -16.68 16.11 18.87
N ARG A 60 -16.04 17.06 19.58
CA ARG A 60 -14.69 16.88 20.15
C ARG A 60 -14.58 15.65 21.05
N GLY A 61 -15.62 15.34 21.82
CA GLY A 61 -15.66 14.13 22.65
C GLY A 61 -15.48 12.85 21.83
N THR A 62 -16.07 12.80 20.63
CA THR A 62 -15.94 11.65 19.71
C THR A 62 -14.52 11.45 19.21
N PHE A 63 -13.76 12.53 18.98
CA PHE A 63 -12.35 12.44 18.60
C PHE A 63 -11.52 11.75 19.69
N TYR A 64 -11.67 12.20 20.94
CA TYR A 64 -10.88 11.69 22.06
C TYR A 64 -11.23 10.25 22.47
N LEU A 65 -12.33 9.69 21.96
CA LEU A 65 -12.61 8.25 22.09
C LEU A 65 -11.70 7.38 21.22
N HIS A 66 -11.07 7.96 20.19
CA HIS A 66 -10.28 7.22 19.21
C HIS A 66 -8.83 7.67 19.15
N TYR A 67 -8.55 8.94 19.44
CA TYR A 67 -7.23 9.55 19.22
C TYR A 67 -6.86 10.50 20.36
N ARG A 68 -5.59 10.49 20.73
CA ARG A 68 -5.03 11.38 21.76
C ARG A 68 -4.89 12.81 21.23
N ASP A 69 -4.40 12.94 20.00
CA ASP A 69 -4.18 14.20 19.31
C ASP A 69 -4.11 13.97 17.78
N LYS A 70 -3.79 15.03 17.02
CA LYS A 70 -3.70 14.97 15.55
C LYS A 70 -2.54 14.10 15.04
N TYR A 71 -1.47 13.94 15.83
CA TYR A 71 -0.31 13.11 15.48
C TYR A 71 -0.68 11.64 15.61
N ASP A 72 -1.38 11.26 16.67
CA ASP A 72 -1.93 9.91 16.87
C ASP A 72 -2.92 9.54 15.75
N LEU A 73 -3.80 10.46 15.35
CA LEU A 73 -4.68 10.24 14.19
C LEU A 73 -3.89 9.99 12.90
N LEU A 74 -2.84 10.78 12.64
CA LEU A 74 -2.01 10.62 11.45
C LEU A 74 -1.29 9.27 11.45
N GLU A 75 -0.64 8.92 12.56
CA GLU A 75 0.14 7.68 12.67
C GLU A 75 -0.74 6.45 12.53
N GLN A 76 -1.87 6.38 13.25
CA GLN A 76 -2.82 5.29 13.10
C GLN A 76 -3.39 5.21 11.66
N SER A 77 -3.62 6.36 11.01
CA SER A 77 -4.09 6.38 9.63
C SER A 77 -3.05 5.82 8.65
N LYS A 78 -1.76 6.16 8.84
CA LYS A 78 -0.65 5.62 8.06
C LYS A 78 -0.51 4.11 8.28
N GLU A 79 -0.53 3.67 9.54
CA GLU A 79 -0.44 2.25 9.91
C GLU A 79 -1.60 1.44 9.33
N ASP A 80 -2.83 1.96 9.39
CA ASP A 80 -4.01 1.31 8.79
C ASP A 80 -3.83 1.10 7.28
N MET A 81 -3.31 2.10 6.55
CA MET A 81 -3.04 1.99 5.12
C MET A 81 -1.94 0.98 4.81
N LEU A 82 -0.83 1.03 5.55
CA LEU A 82 0.28 0.09 5.41
C LEU A 82 -0.14 -1.35 5.67
N ASN A 83 -0.95 -1.58 6.71
CA ASN A 83 -1.50 -2.88 7.04
C ASN A 83 -2.43 -3.42 5.94
N ASN A 84 -3.20 -2.55 5.29
CA ASN A 84 -4.04 -2.96 4.15
C ASN A 84 -3.21 -3.30 2.91
N ILE A 85 -2.15 -2.53 2.61
CA ILE A 85 -1.19 -2.87 1.55
C ILE A 85 -0.59 -4.25 1.82
N LEU A 86 -0.08 -4.47 3.03
CA LEU A 86 0.51 -5.76 3.44
C LEU A 86 -0.47 -6.92 3.30
N LYS A 87 -1.75 -6.74 3.67
CA LYS A 87 -2.80 -7.76 3.46
C LYS A 87 -3.02 -8.09 1.99
N ILE A 88 -3.02 -7.09 1.11
CA ILE A 88 -3.19 -7.27 -0.34
C ILE A 88 -2.03 -8.07 -0.92
N VAL A 89 -0.79 -7.71 -0.57
CA VAL A 89 0.41 -8.33 -1.15
C VAL A 89 0.87 -9.60 -0.45
N LYS A 90 0.30 -9.94 0.71
CA LYS A 90 0.70 -11.09 1.56
C LYS A 90 1.01 -12.37 0.79
N ASN A 91 0.13 -12.72 -0.16
CA ASN A 91 0.20 -13.98 -0.91
C ASN A 91 0.80 -13.81 -2.31
N ILE A 92 1.54 -12.73 -2.55
CA ILE A 92 2.23 -12.55 -3.82
C ILE A 92 3.28 -13.64 -4.03
N ASP A 93 3.39 -14.07 -5.27
CA ASP A 93 4.28 -15.14 -5.72
C ASP A 93 5.01 -14.66 -6.99
N PRO A 94 6.35 -14.52 -6.95
CA PRO A 94 7.14 -14.13 -8.10
C PRO A 94 6.89 -14.99 -9.35
N ILE A 95 6.66 -16.30 -9.19
CA ILE A 95 6.44 -17.22 -10.32
C ILE A 95 5.10 -16.89 -10.99
N GLN A 96 4.06 -16.59 -10.21
CA GLN A 96 2.78 -16.15 -10.78
C GLN A 96 2.91 -14.83 -11.52
N ILE A 97 3.65 -13.86 -10.98
CA ILE A 97 3.90 -12.58 -11.67
C ILE A 97 4.49 -12.85 -13.07
N MET A 98 5.49 -13.73 -13.17
CA MET A 98 6.10 -14.12 -14.45
C MET A 98 5.08 -14.74 -15.41
N ASN A 99 4.23 -15.66 -14.93
CA ASN A 99 3.21 -16.32 -15.76
C ASN A 99 2.15 -15.34 -16.31
N TYR A 100 1.76 -14.34 -15.53
CA TYR A 100 0.87 -13.27 -16.02
C TYR A 100 1.59 -12.34 -17.02
N ALA A 101 2.85 -12.00 -16.75
CA ALA A 101 3.66 -11.19 -17.67
C ALA A 101 3.84 -11.86 -19.04
N SER A 102 4.12 -13.17 -19.08
CA SER A 102 4.26 -13.94 -20.34
C SER A 102 2.97 -13.97 -21.17
N ARG A 103 1.80 -13.85 -20.52
CA ARG A 103 0.50 -13.76 -21.18
C ARG A 103 0.07 -12.31 -21.49
N ASN A 104 0.91 -11.34 -21.14
CA ASN A 104 0.60 -9.90 -21.23
C ASN A 104 -0.70 -9.53 -20.49
N GLU A 105 -0.89 -10.13 -19.32
CA GLU A 105 -2.04 -9.91 -18.45
C GLU A 105 -1.62 -9.23 -17.14
N PRO A 106 -2.45 -8.35 -16.56
CA PRO A 106 -2.16 -7.76 -15.25
C PRO A 106 -2.22 -8.82 -14.16
N HIS A 107 -1.24 -8.83 -13.26
CA HIS A 107 -1.28 -9.70 -12.09
C HIS A 107 -2.42 -9.28 -11.15
N PRO A 108 -3.30 -10.19 -10.69
CA PRO A 108 -4.49 -9.82 -9.90
C PRO A 108 -4.21 -9.08 -8.59
N ILE A 109 -3.07 -9.37 -7.94
CA ILE A 109 -2.67 -8.64 -6.72
C ILE A 109 -2.27 -7.19 -7.04
N PHE A 110 -1.60 -6.95 -8.18
CA PHE A 110 -1.26 -5.58 -8.58
C PHE A 110 -2.51 -4.80 -8.98
N LEU A 111 -3.47 -5.44 -9.65
CA LEU A 111 -4.77 -4.82 -9.93
C LEU A 111 -5.47 -4.38 -8.64
N LYS A 112 -5.60 -5.30 -7.66
CA LYS A 112 -6.18 -4.98 -6.34
C LYS A 112 -5.41 -3.87 -5.62
N LEU A 113 -4.09 -3.83 -5.77
CA LEU A 113 -3.26 -2.80 -5.16
C LEU A 113 -3.51 -1.41 -5.78
N PHE A 114 -3.59 -1.32 -7.12
CA PHE A 114 -3.91 -0.06 -7.79
C PHE A 114 -5.37 0.36 -7.59
N ASP A 115 -6.32 -0.58 -7.49
CA ASP A 115 -7.69 -0.28 -7.09
C ASP A 115 -7.73 0.32 -5.67
N PHE A 116 -6.93 -0.23 -4.75
CA PHE A 116 -6.78 0.29 -3.39
C PHE A 116 -6.15 1.69 -3.37
N PHE A 117 -5.11 1.93 -4.16
CA PHE A 117 -4.54 3.27 -4.30
C PHE A 117 -5.55 4.26 -4.88
N THR A 118 -6.36 3.85 -5.85
CA THR A 118 -7.42 4.69 -6.44
C THR A 118 -8.47 5.07 -5.39
N LEU A 119 -8.93 4.09 -4.61
CA LEU A 119 -9.91 4.29 -3.54
C LEU A 119 -9.43 5.28 -2.48
N HIS A 120 -8.11 5.38 -2.28
CA HIS A 120 -7.47 6.23 -1.28
C HIS A 120 -6.53 7.27 -1.93
N ALA A 121 -6.81 7.69 -3.17
CA ALA A 121 -5.87 8.49 -3.96
C ALA A 121 -5.48 9.80 -3.29
N VAL A 122 -6.44 10.51 -2.68
CA VAL A 122 -6.17 11.77 -1.97
C VAL A 122 -5.19 11.54 -0.81
N PHE A 123 -5.41 10.50 0.00
CA PHE A 123 -4.53 10.14 1.11
C PHE A 123 -3.09 9.90 0.61
N PHE A 124 -2.93 9.03 -0.39
CA PHE A 124 -1.60 8.67 -0.88
C PHE A 124 -0.93 9.82 -1.62
N LYS A 125 -1.67 10.61 -2.41
CA LYS A 125 -1.13 11.78 -3.11
C LYS A 125 -0.58 12.80 -2.13
N VAL A 126 -1.32 13.09 -1.05
CA VAL A 126 -0.89 14.06 -0.04
C VAL A 126 0.29 13.51 0.77
N LEU A 127 0.18 12.29 1.32
CA LEU A 127 1.20 11.78 2.24
C LEU A 127 2.47 11.27 1.55
N LEU A 128 2.40 10.82 0.30
CA LEU A 128 3.59 10.43 -0.47
C LEU A 128 4.21 11.61 -1.24
N GLY A 129 3.50 12.74 -1.31
CA GLY A 129 3.96 13.97 -1.92
C GLY A 129 4.71 14.88 -0.94
N SER A 130 5.19 16.02 -1.44
CA SER A 130 6.01 16.96 -0.68
C SER A 130 5.28 17.71 0.44
N LYS A 131 3.94 17.74 0.42
CA LYS A 131 3.11 18.38 1.46
C LYS A 131 2.82 17.48 2.66
N GLY A 132 3.09 16.19 2.54
CA GLY A 132 2.77 15.16 3.51
C GLY A 132 3.78 15.05 4.65
N ASP A 133 3.78 13.88 5.29
CA ASP A 133 4.82 13.48 6.24
C ASP A 133 6.08 13.04 5.46
N PRO A 134 7.22 13.76 5.57
CA PRO A 134 8.45 13.41 4.85
C PRO A 134 8.97 12.00 5.13
N ALA A 135 8.61 11.42 6.28
CA ALA A 135 9.04 10.06 6.64
C ALA A 135 8.20 8.97 5.94
N TYR A 136 6.99 9.28 5.48
CA TYR A 136 6.04 8.25 5.02
C TYR A 136 6.47 7.51 3.75
N PRO A 137 7.00 8.15 2.69
CA PRO A 137 7.57 7.43 1.55
C PRO A 137 8.66 6.43 1.97
N GLY A 138 9.51 6.81 2.93
CA GLY A 138 10.53 5.95 3.50
C GLY A 138 9.94 4.73 4.23
N GLN A 139 8.90 4.93 5.03
CA GLN A 139 8.19 3.85 5.72
C GLN A 139 7.55 2.86 4.73
N VAL A 140 6.90 3.37 3.67
CA VAL A 140 6.32 2.53 2.61
C VAL A 140 7.40 1.72 1.89
N LYS A 141 8.53 2.37 1.53
CA LYS A 141 9.67 1.71 0.89
C LYS A 141 10.23 0.58 1.76
N GLN A 142 10.47 0.84 3.05
CA GLN A 142 11.00 -0.18 3.97
C GLN A 142 10.08 -1.40 4.08
N ILE A 143 8.77 -1.18 4.10
CA ILE A 143 7.79 -2.27 4.11
C ILE A 143 7.84 -3.08 2.80
N MET A 144 7.95 -2.40 1.65
CA MET A 144 8.16 -3.08 0.37
C MET A 144 9.46 -3.89 0.35
N GLU A 145 10.56 -3.33 0.84
CA GLU A 145 11.86 -4.01 0.91
C GLU A 145 11.81 -5.26 1.78
N LYS A 146 11.20 -5.16 2.97
CA LYS A 146 11.01 -6.31 3.86
C LYS A 146 10.17 -7.40 3.18
N HIS A 147 9.07 -7.03 2.54
CA HIS A 147 8.21 -7.99 1.87
C HIS A 147 8.90 -8.66 0.66
N LEU A 148 9.65 -7.88 -0.14
CA LEU A 148 10.45 -8.40 -1.24
C LEU A 148 11.56 -9.34 -0.74
N TYR A 149 12.23 -9.01 0.37
CA TYR A 149 13.22 -9.88 0.99
C TYR A 149 12.62 -11.23 1.38
N GLU A 150 11.47 -11.21 2.07
CA GLU A 150 10.75 -12.42 2.47
C GLU A 150 10.40 -13.28 1.24
N LYS A 151 9.89 -12.68 0.16
CA LYS A 151 9.47 -13.43 -1.03
C LYS A 151 10.62 -13.95 -1.88
N LEU A 152 11.68 -13.16 -2.05
CA LEU A 152 12.85 -13.54 -2.83
C LEU A 152 13.74 -14.54 -2.09
N SER A 153 13.70 -14.57 -0.75
CA SER A 153 14.43 -15.57 0.04
C SER A 153 13.87 -17.00 -0.11
N LEU A 154 12.61 -17.14 -0.51
CA LEU A 154 11.97 -18.43 -0.80
C LEU A 154 12.36 -19.00 -2.17
N LEU A 155 12.90 -18.16 -3.07
CA LEU A 155 13.36 -18.62 -4.38
C LEU A 155 14.73 -19.30 -4.23
N GLN A 156 14.78 -20.60 -4.51
CA GLN A 156 16.03 -21.33 -4.64
C GLN A 156 16.65 -20.98 -6.00
N SER A 157 17.69 -20.14 -6.00
CA SER A 157 18.51 -19.92 -7.19
C SER A 157 19.97 -20.16 -6.82
N GLU A 158 20.61 -21.09 -7.53
CA GLU A 158 22.02 -21.44 -7.33
C GLU A 158 22.99 -20.36 -7.81
N HIS A 159 22.53 -19.41 -8.63
CA HIS A 159 23.31 -18.26 -9.09
C HIS A 159 22.43 -17.01 -9.16
N ILE A 160 22.70 -16.03 -8.30
CA ILE A 160 22.10 -14.70 -8.40
C ILE A 160 23.21 -13.76 -8.90
N PRO A 161 23.19 -13.33 -10.17
CA PRO A 161 24.24 -12.47 -10.74
C PRO A 161 24.27 -11.05 -10.15
N THR A 162 23.26 -10.69 -9.34
CA THR A 162 23.14 -9.37 -8.70
C THR A 162 23.00 -9.56 -7.19
N PRO A 163 23.73 -8.80 -6.35
CA PRO A 163 23.56 -8.93 -4.92
C PRO A 163 22.12 -8.53 -4.53
N ARG A 164 21.47 -9.39 -3.74
CA ARG A 164 20.03 -9.34 -3.47
C ARG A 164 19.57 -8.00 -2.88
N GLU A 165 20.40 -7.39 -2.03
CA GLU A 165 20.11 -6.09 -1.40
C GLU A 165 19.91 -4.96 -2.41
N TYR A 166 20.73 -4.90 -3.47
CA TYR A 166 20.59 -3.90 -4.54
C TYR A 166 19.35 -4.17 -5.38
N ALA A 167 19.05 -5.44 -5.67
CA ALA A 167 17.85 -5.81 -6.40
C ALA A 167 16.57 -5.42 -5.63
N ILE A 168 16.54 -5.68 -4.32
CA ILE A 168 15.42 -5.31 -3.44
C ILE A 168 15.26 -3.79 -3.37
N SER A 169 16.35 -3.06 -3.14
CA SER A 169 16.33 -1.60 -3.07
C SER A 169 15.88 -0.98 -4.40
N TYR A 170 16.36 -1.49 -5.53
CA TYR A 170 15.93 -1.07 -6.86
C TYR A 170 14.44 -1.31 -7.08
N LEU A 171 13.94 -2.53 -6.84
CA LEU A 171 12.54 -2.88 -7.05
C LEU A 171 11.61 -2.06 -6.15
N ALA A 172 11.93 -1.92 -4.87
CA ALA A 172 11.12 -1.11 -3.95
C ALA A 172 11.09 0.37 -4.37
N SER A 173 12.25 0.93 -4.75
CA SER A 173 12.34 2.32 -5.20
C SER A 173 11.58 2.56 -6.51
N ALA A 174 11.74 1.67 -7.50
CA ALA A 174 11.07 1.78 -8.78
C ALA A 174 9.54 1.67 -8.63
N ASN A 175 9.07 0.74 -7.80
CA ASN A 175 7.64 0.57 -7.53
C ASN A 175 7.06 1.78 -6.81
N LEU A 176 7.73 2.29 -5.78
CA LEU A 176 7.29 3.50 -5.06
C LEU A 176 7.26 4.72 -5.99
N GLY A 177 8.32 4.94 -6.77
CA GLY A 177 8.41 6.05 -7.72
C GLY A 177 7.32 5.99 -8.79
N MET A 178 6.98 4.79 -9.28
CA MET A 178 5.86 4.60 -10.20
C MET A 178 4.53 5.01 -9.57
N ILE A 179 4.26 4.60 -8.33
CA ILE A 179 3.02 4.93 -7.63
C ILE A 179 2.94 6.44 -7.39
N GLN A 180 4.03 7.07 -6.94
CA GLN A 180 4.10 8.52 -6.73
C GLN A 180 3.82 9.27 -8.03
N HIS A 181 4.53 8.92 -9.12
CA HIS A 181 4.34 9.57 -10.41
C HIS A 181 2.90 9.41 -10.94
N TRP A 182 2.31 8.23 -10.78
CA TRP A 182 0.94 7.96 -11.22
C TRP A 182 -0.09 8.79 -10.43
N LEU A 183 0.06 8.92 -9.12
CA LEU A 183 -0.81 9.76 -8.29
C LEU A 183 -0.63 11.26 -8.59
N GLU A 184 0.60 11.70 -8.82
CA GLU A 184 0.93 13.11 -9.12
C GLU A 184 0.43 13.54 -10.49
N SER A 185 0.55 12.66 -11.50
CA SER A 185 0.07 12.90 -12.87
C SER A 185 -1.46 12.84 -13.02
N GLY A 186 -2.20 12.63 -11.93
CA GLY A 186 -3.67 12.58 -11.93
C GLY A 186 -4.24 11.22 -12.36
N MET A 187 -3.47 10.14 -12.19
CA MET A 187 -3.87 8.76 -12.51
C MET A 187 -4.36 8.58 -13.95
N GLN A 188 -3.59 9.09 -14.93
CA GLN A 188 -3.99 9.05 -16.35
C GLN A 188 -4.16 7.62 -16.90
N LEU A 189 -3.38 6.67 -16.39
CA LEU A 189 -3.54 5.26 -16.68
C LEU A 189 -4.55 4.65 -15.71
N SER A 190 -5.42 3.78 -16.20
CA SER A 190 -6.33 3.02 -15.36
C SER A 190 -5.57 2.07 -14.41
N PRO A 191 -6.19 1.65 -13.28
CA PRO A 191 -5.60 0.66 -12.38
C PRO A 191 -5.14 -0.62 -13.09
N ARG A 192 -5.90 -1.04 -14.11
CA ARG A 192 -5.58 -2.21 -14.93
C ARG A 192 -4.34 -2.01 -15.78
N GLU A 193 -4.19 -0.85 -16.40
CA GLU A 193 -3.00 -0.51 -17.19
C GLU A 193 -1.75 -0.40 -16.31
N MET A 194 -1.87 0.23 -15.14
CA MET A 194 -0.78 0.30 -14.17
C MET A 194 -0.39 -1.07 -13.63
N ALA A 195 -1.36 -1.92 -13.33
CA ALA A 195 -1.10 -3.29 -12.91
C ALA A 195 -0.36 -4.08 -13.98
N LEU A 196 -0.77 -3.95 -15.26
CA LEU A 196 -0.09 -4.59 -16.38
C LEU A 196 1.34 -4.05 -16.55
N LEU A 197 1.52 -2.73 -16.47
CA LEU A 197 2.83 -2.10 -16.57
C LEU A 197 3.78 -2.60 -15.48
N LEU A 198 3.32 -2.63 -14.22
CA LEU A 198 4.10 -3.13 -13.10
C LEU A 198 4.41 -4.63 -13.23
N THR A 199 3.45 -5.45 -13.70
CA THR A 199 3.69 -6.87 -14.02
C THR A 199 4.81 -7.03 -15.05
N ARG A 200 4.79 -6.25 -16.14
CA ARG A 200 5.81 -6.32 -17.20
C ARG A 200 7.17 -5.86 -16.70
N MET A 201 7.24 -4.72 -16.01
CA MET A 201 8.52 -4.18 -15.54
C MET A 201 9.17 -5.06 -14.46
N THR A 202 8.37 -5.70 -13.61
CA THR A 202 8.88 -6.62 -12.59
C THR A 202 9.53 -7.86 -13.22
N THR A 203 9.02 -8.35 -14.36
CA THR A 203 9.51 -9.58 -15.00
C THR A 203 10.57 -9.33 -16.08
N PHE A 204 10.36 -8.36 -16.96
CA PHE A 204 11.22 -8.14 -18.14
C PHE A 204 12.26 -7.04 -17.91
N GLY A 205 12.15 -6.28 -16.81
CA GLY A 205 12.91 -5.07 -16.57
C GLY A 205 12.44 -3.89 -17.43
N PRO A 206 12.96 -2.68 -17.18
CA PRO A 206 12.50 -1.46 -17.84
C PRO A 206 12.80 -1.45 -19.35
N LEU A 207 14.01 -1.86 -19.77
CA LEU A 207 14.43 -1.78 -21.17
C LEU A 207 13.54 -2.61 -22.10
N GLN A 208 13.27 -3.87 -21.73
CA GLN A 208 12.38 -4.73 -22.51
C GLN A 208 10.93 -4.24 -22.47
N THR A 209 10.51 -3.60 -21.37
CA THR A 209 9.15 -3.04 -21.27
C THR A 209 8.95 -1.83 -22.19
N PHE A 210 10.00 -1.04 -22.43
CA PHE A 210 10.00 0.04 -23.43
C PHE A 210 10.14 -0.46 -24.88
N GLY A 211 10.12 -1.78 -25.10
CA GLY A 211 10.19 -2.38 -26.43
C GLY A 211 11.61 -2.55 -26.97
N LEU A 212 12.64 -2.20 -26.19
CA LEU A 212 14.04 -2.42 -26.58
C LEU A 212 14.36 -3.91 -26.41
N LYS A 213 14.53 -4.63 -27.52
CA LYS A 213 15.03 -6.00 -27.50
C LYS A 213 16.54 -5.97 -27.63
N GLY A 214 17.24 -6.89 -26.98
CA GLY A 214 18.71 -6.96 -27.07
C GLY A 214 19.29 -7.09 -28.49
N LYS A 215 18.45 -7.39 -29.50
CA LYS A 215 18.84 -7.38 -30.92
C LYS A 215 18.98 -5.99 -31.53
N ASP A 216 18.33 -4.96 -30.96
CA ASP A 216 18.36 -3.60 -31.52
C ASP A 216 19.67 -2.85 -31.19
N ILE A 217 20.53 -3.42 -30.34
CA ILE A 217 21.77 -2.80 -29.83
C ILE A 217 23.02 -3.34 -30.54
N VAL A 218 22.97 -4.54 -31.12
CA VAL A 218 24.16 -5.23 -31.66
C VAL A 218 24.39 -4.95 -33.16
N ASP A 219 23.39 -4.44 -33.89
CA ASP A 219 23.48 -4.18 -35.33
C ASP A 219 23.84 -2.73 -35.71
N GLN A 220 24.26 -1.88 -34.76
CA GLN A 220 24.89 -0.61 -35.14
C GLN A 220 26.38 -0.85 -35.44
N PRO A 221 26.84 -0.71 -36.70
CA PRO A 221 28.26 -0.84 -36.99
C PRO A 221 29.00 0.24 -36.21
N THR A 222 29.93 -0.20 -35.37
CA THR A 222 30.94 0.63 -34.73
C THR A 222 31.58 1.51 -35.81
N ARG A 223 31.18 2.79 -35.88
CA ARG A 223 31.95 3.78 -36.63
C ARG A 223 33.21 4.02 -35.81
N VAL A 224 34.25 3.26 -36.16
CA VAL A 224 35.62 3.57 -35.79
C VAL A 224 35.98 4.90 -36.49
N THR A 225 36.30 5.90 -35.69
CA THR A 225 37.11 7.05 -36.10
C THR A 225 38.24 7.19 -35.11
#